data_AF-A0AA97DFU7-F1
#
_entry.id   AF-A0AA97DFU7-F1
#
_cell.length_a   1.000
_cell.length_b   1.000
_cell.length_c   1.000
_cell.angle_alpha   90.00
_cell.angle_beta   90.00
_cell.angle_gamma   90.00
#
_symmetry.space_group_name_H-M   'P 1'
#
loop_
_entity.id
_entity.type
_entity.pdbx_description
1 polymer ?
#
loop_
_entity_poly.entity_id
_entity_poly.type
_entity_poly.pdbx_seq_one_letter_code
_entity_poly.pdbx_strand_id
1 'polypeptide(L)'
;MKKSKKIQFFLKKHFYKFRILTITLGTLIMFYGLYFSDKPATIKTIIENKKNPMMYLCILFSFAGSLFINYIIGGFNKENVRKMTSKKEFKD
;
A
#
# COMPACT_ATOMS: atom_id res chain seq x y z
N MET A 1 4.84 -24.50 4.25
CA MET A 1 4.34 -24.57 2.84
C MET A 1 5.42 -24.08 1.88
N LYS A 2 6.04 -24.96 1.08
CA LYS A 2 6.90 -24.55 -0.06
C LYS A 2 6.01 -23.84 -1.10
N LYS A 3 6.15 -22.52 -1.24
CA LYS A 3 5.46 -21.78 -2.33
C LYS A 3 5.96 -22.33 -3.67
N SER A 4 5.04 -22.64 -4.57
CA SER A 4 5.38 -23.10 -5.93
C SER A 4 6.29 -22.08 -6.62
N LYS A 5 7.36 -22.54 -7.28
CA LYS A 5 8.32 -21.70 -8.03
C LYS A 5 7.61 -20.70 -8.98
N LYS A 6 6.48 -21.10 -9.57
CA LYS A 6 5.65 -20.26 -10.45
C LYS A 6 5.06 -19.03 -9.72
N ILE A 7 4.57 -19.23 -8.49
CA ILE A 7 3.98 -18.16 -7.67
C ILE A 7 5.05 -17.14 -7.30
N GLN A 8 6.23 -17.61 -6.89
CA GLN A 8 7.34 -16.73 -6.57
C GLN A 8 7.77 -15.90 -7.79
N PHE A 9 7.92 -16.53 -8.96
CA PHE A 9 8.26 -15.82 -10.20
C PHE A 9 7.24 -14.73 -10.56
N PHE A 10 5.94 -15.03 -10.44
CA PHE A 10 4.87 -14.05 -10.67
C PHE A 10 4.94 -12.87 -9.70
N LEU A 11 5.13 -13.14 -8.40
CA LEU A 11 5.28 -12.11 -7.37
C LEU A 11 6.53 -11.23 -7.62
N LYS A 12 7.68 -11.82 -7.98
CA LYS A 12 8.90 -11.07 -8.33
C LYS A 12 8.69 -10.20 -9.58
N LYS A 13 8.00 -10.73 -10.61
CA LYS A 13 7.70 -10.01 -11.86
C LYS A 13 6.82 -8.78 -11.63
N HIS A 14 5.87 -8.88 -10.70
CA HIS A 14 4.91 -7.81 -10.41
C HIS A 14 5.17 -7.08 -9.09
N PHE A 15 6.38 -7.20 -8.53
CA PHE A 15 6.75 -6.66 -7.22
C PHE A 15 6.35 -5.19 -7.04
N TYR A 16 6.68 -4.32 -8.00
CA TYR A 16 6.34 -2.90 -7.94
C TYR A 16 4.83 -2.64 -7.99
N LYS A 17 4.07 -3.44 -8.75
CA LYS A 17 2.60 -3.36 -8.78
C LYS A 17 2.00 -3.73 -7.42
N PHE A 18 2.47 -4.83 -6.83
CA PHE A 18 2.05 -5.24 -5.49
C PHE A 18 2.41 -4.18 -4.44
N ARG A 19 3.60 -3.60 -4.53
CA ARG A 19 4.03 -2.54 -3.62
C ARG A 19 3.14 -1.30 -3.69
N ILE A 20 2.88 -0.79 -4.89
CA ILE A 20 1.96 0.35 -5.08
C ILE A 20 0.57 -0.01 -4.55
N LEU A 21 0.06 -1.19 -4.89
CA LEU A 21 -1.25 -1.66 -4.43
C LEU A 21 -1.33 -1.71 -2.89
N THR A 22 -0.26 -2.15 -2.22
CA THR A 22 -0.22 -2.24 -0.75
C THR A 22 -0.21 -0.85 -0.12
N ILE A 23 0.56 0.10 -0.69
CA ILE A 23 0.57 1.50 -0.23
C ILE A 23 -0.81 2.14 -0.43
N THR A 24 -1.43 1.95 -1.59
CA THR A 24 -2.77 2.49 -1.90
C THR A 24 -3.84 1.90 -0.98
N LEU A 25 -3.87 0.58 -0.80
CA LEU A 25 -4.81 -0.07 0.11
C LEU A 25 -4.60 0.37 1.57
N GLY A 26 -3.35 0.44 2.02
CA GLY A 26 -3.04 0.94 3.37
C GLY A 26 -3.49 2.39 3.56
N THR A 27 -3.28 3.24 2.55
CA THR A 27 -3.74 4.63 2.57
C THR A 27 -5.26 4.72 2.63
N LEU A 28 -5.97 3.91 1.84
CA LEU A 28 -7.43 3.86 1.87
C LEU A 28 -7.93 3.41 3.24
N ILE A 29 -7.41 2.31 3.79
CA ILE A 29 -7.84 1.80 5.11
C ILE A 29 -7.63 2.86 6.21
N MET A 30 -6.46 3.50 6.24
CA MET A 30 -6.19 4.57 7.21
C MET A 30 -7.11 5.77 7.00
N PHE A 31 -7.33 6.19 5.75
CA PHE A 31 -8.22 7.30 5.45
C PHE A 31 -9.65 7.00 5.88
N TYR A 32 -10.12 5.77 5.64
CA TYR A 32 -11.43 5.32 6.10
C TYR A 32 -11.55 5.41 7.62
N GLY A 33 -10.54 4.92 8.36
CA GLY A 33 -10.55 4.96 9.82
C GLY A 33 -10.45 6.38 10.39
N LEU A 34 -9.65 7.26 9.78
CA LEU A 34 -9.40 8.61 10.30
C LEU A 34 -10.48 9.62 9.92
N TYR A 35 -11.00 9.57 8.70
CA TYR A 35 -11.91 10.59 8.18
C TYR A 35 -13.39 10.27 8.45
N PHE A 36 -13.73 8.97 8.51
CA PHE A 36 -15.09 8.51 8.76
C PHE A 36 -15.28 7.93 10.18
N SER A 37 -14.37 8.26 11.12
CA SER A 37 -14.55 7.91 12.53
C SER A 37 -15.90 8.39 13.08
N ASP A 38 -16.28 9.61 12.70
CA ASP A 38 -17.46 10.32 13.22
C ASP A 38 -18.50 10.61 12.12
N LYS A 39 -18.37 9.98 10.95
CA LYS A 39 -19.20 10.25 9.78
C LYS A 39 -19.54 8.96 9.02
N PRO A 40 -20.71 8.87 8.37
CA PRO A 40 -21.04 7.70 7.57
C PRO A 40 -20.11 7.57 6.36
N ALA A 41 -19.56 6.37 6.15
CA ALA A 41 -18.65 6.05 5.06
C ALA A 41 -19.37 5.88 3.72
N THR A 42 -19.91 6.99 3.17
CA THR A 42 -20.66 6.99 1.92
C THR A 42 -20.01 7.88 0.85
N ILE A 43 -20.27 7.57 -0.42
CA ILE A 43 -19.84 8.39 -1.57
C ILE A 43 -20.41 9.81 -1.46
N LYS A 44 -21.65 9.94 -0.97
CA LYS A 44 -22.32 11.23 -0.76
C LYS A 44 -21.52 12.11 0.20
N THR A 45 -21.06 11.56 1.33
CA THR A 45 -20.24 12.29 2.31
C THR A 45 -18.93 12.80 1.71
N ILE A 46 -18.29 12.04 0.80
CA ILE A 46 -17.08 12.49 0.08
C ILE A 46 -17.39 13.64 -0.85
N ILE A 47 -18.47 13.54 -1.65
CA ILE A 47 -18.86 14.57 -2.61
C ILE A 47 -19.20 15.88 -1.90
N GLU A 48 -19.95 15.80 -0.80
CA GLU A 48 -20.35 16.97 0.00
C GLU A 48 -19.15 17.64 0.67
N ASN A 49 -18.17 16.85 1.12
CA ASN A 49 -16.99 17.37 1.79
C ASN A 49 -15.79 17.58 0.84
N LYS A 50 -15.99 17.55 -0.47
CA LYS A 50 -14.88 17.70 -1.44
C LYS A 50 -14.08 18.99 -1.27
N LYS A 51 -14.68 20.06 -0.71
CA LYS A 51 -13.99 21.33 -0.46
C LYS A 51 -13.41 21.43 0.96
N ASN A 52 -13.64 20.43 1.80
CA ASN A 52 -13.20 20.45 3.19
C ASN A 52 -11.69 20.18 3.27
N PRO A 53 -10.86 21.14 3.73
CA PRO A 53 -9.42 20.95 3.83
C PRO A 53 -9.04 19.77 4.76
N MET A 54 -9.88 19.46 5.75
CA MET A 54 -9.66 18.34 6.66
C MET A 54 -9.64 16.99 5.93
N MET A 55 -10.46 16.82 4.89
CA MET A 55 -10.46 15.59 4.09
C MET A 55 -9.10 15.38 3.43
N TYR A 56 -8.51 16.44 2.87
CA TYR A 56 -7.20 16.37 2.23
C TYR A 56 -6.07 16.13 3.24
N LEU A 57 -6.15 16.73 4.42
CA LEU A 57 -5.21 16.45 5.51
C LEU A 57 -5.28 14.99 5.94
N CYS A 58 -6.48 14.43 6.12
CA CYS A 58 -6.65 13.01 6.43
C CYS A 58 -6.06 12.11 5.35
N ILE A 59 -6.25 12.42 4.06
CA ILE A 59 -5.62 11.67 2.95
C ILE A 59 -4.10 11.75 3.05
N LEU A 60 -3.54 12.94 3.27
CA LEU A 60 -2.10 13.15 3.36
C LEU A 60 -1.48 12.37 4.53
N PHE A 61 -2.08 12.44 5.72
CA PHE A 61 -1.63 11.68 6.89
C PHE A 61 -1.76 10.18 6.69
N SER A 62 -2.85 9.72 6.05
CA SER A 62 -3.05 8.31 5.73
C SER A 62 -2.00 7.80 4.75
N PHE A 63 -1.64 8.62 3.76
CA PHE A 63 -0.59 8.28 2.81
C PHE A 63 0.78 8.23 3.49
N ALA A 64 1.11 9.23 4.30
CA ALA A 64 2.35 9.26 5.08
C ALA A 64 2.46 8.06 6.04
N GLY A 65 1.38 7.73 6.74
CA GLY A 65 1.30 6.56 7.63
C GLY A 65 1.49 5.25 6.87
N SER A 66 0.86 5.09 5.72
CA SER A 66 1.03 3.90 4.86
C SER A 66 2.47 3.76 4.35
N LEU A 67 3.13 4.87 3.98
CA LEU A 67 4.54 4.87 3.62
C LEU A 67 5.44 4.48 4.80
N PHE A 68 5.16 5.00 5.99
CA PHE A 68 5.91 4.69 7.20
C PHE A 68 5.79 3.21 7.59
N ILE A 69 4.59 2.63 7.51
CA ILE A 69 4.36 1.20 7.72
C ILE A 69 5.14 0.38 6.68
N ASN A 70 5.09 0.77 5.40
CA ASN A 70 5.87 0.09 4.34
C ASN A 70 7.38 0.22 4.56
N TYR A 71 7.85 1.30 5.17
CA TYR A 71 9.24 1.49 5.56
C TYR A 71 9.63 0.52 6.68
N ILE A 72 8.85 0.43 7.76
CA ILE A 72 9.08 -0.47 8.90
C ILE A 72 9.09 -1.94 8.45
N ILE A 73 8.16 -2.34 7.58
CA ILE A 73 8.08 -3.72 7.06
C ILE A 73 9.26 -4.04 6.10
N GLY A 74 10.13 -3.07 5.83
CA GLY A 74 11.31 -3.25 5.01
C GLY A 74 11.05 -3.20 3.51
N GLY A 75 9.89 -2.68 3.09
CA GLY A 75 9.53 -2.49 1.68
C GLY A 75 10.43 -1.47 0.96
N PHE A 76 11.12 -0.60 1.70
CA PHE A 76 12.11 0.36 1.19
C PHE A 76 13.57 -0.07 1.38
N ASN A 77 13.83 -1.18 2.08
CA ASN A 77 15.20 -1.65 2.29
C ASN A 77 15.78 -2.20 0.97
N LYS A 78 16.88 -1.60 0.50
CA LYS A 78 17.52 -1.95 -0.78
C LYS A 78 17.93 -3.43 -0.85
N GLU A 79 18.38 -4.03 0.25
CA GLU A 79 18.74 -5.44 0.29
C GLU A 79 17.51 -6.35 0.18
N ASN A 80 16.41 -6.00 0.87
CA ASN A 80 15.16 -6.73 0.78
C ASN A 80 14.53 -6.64 -0.62
N VAL A 81 14.51 -5.44 -1.21
CA VAL A 81 14.05 -5.23 -2.59
C VAL A 81 14.91 -6.05 -3.56
N ARG A 82 16.24 -6.08 -3.38
CA ARG A 82 17.14 -6.89 -4.21
C ARG A 82 16.89 -8.38 -4.07
N LYS A 83 16.69 -8.89 -2.84
CA LYS A 83 16.33 -10.31 -2.59
C LYS A 83 14.97 -10.65 -3.22
N MET A 84 13.98 -9.76 -3.10
CA MET A 84 12.62 -9.96 -3.62
C MET A 84 12.51 -9.78 -5.14
N THR A 85 13.41 -9.04 -5.79
CA THR A 85 13.39 -8.84 -7.26
C THR A 85 14.42 -9.70 -8.01
N SER A 86 15.40 -10.29 -7.32
CA SER A 86 16.41 -11.16 -7.94
C SER A 86 15.77 -12.39 -8.59
N LYS A 87 16.02 -12.58 -9.89
CA LYS A 87 15.59 -13.75 -10.68
C LYS A 87 16.65 -14.84 -10.81
N LYS A 88 17.77 -14.75 -10.07
CA LYS A 88 18.90 -15.69 -10.18
C LYS A 88 18.50 -17.17 -9.99
N GLU A 89 17.47 -17.45 -9.20
CA GLU A 89 16.99 -18.80 -8.87
C GLU A 89 16.04 -19.42 -9.92
N PHE A 90 15.76 -18.72 -11.02
CA PHE A 90 14.82 -19.14 -12.08
C PHE A 90 15.46 -19.14 -13.48
N LYS A 91 16.80 -19.10 -13.55
CA LYS A 91 17.56 -19.02 -14.80
C LYS A 91 18.12 -20.37 -15.29
N ASP A 92 17.72 -21.47 -14.65
CA ASP A 92 18.06 -22.83 -15.09
C ASP A 92 16.89 -23.44 -15.87
#